data_AF-A0A915I7G5-F1
#
_entry.id   AF-A0A915I7G5-F1
#
_cell.length_a   1.000
_cell.length_b   1.000
_cell.length_c   1.000
_cell.angle_alpha   90.00
_cell.angle_beta   90.00
_cell.angle_gamma   90.00
#
_symmetry.space_group_name_H-M   'P 1'
#
loop_
_entity.id
_entity.type
_entity.pdbx_description
1 polymer ?
#
loop_
_entity_poly.entity_id
_entity_poly.type
_entity_poly.pdbx_seq_one_letter_code
_entity_poly.pdbx_strand_id
1 'polypeptide(L)'
;MAPIWPKKLCPNVVRDQNGDVKQELVDKIWPRLRVLARSSPTDKYTLVKGIIESKLSANREVVAVTGDGTNDGPALKKADVGFAMGIAGTDVAKEASDIILTDDNFTSIVKAV
;
A
#
# COMPACT_ATOMS: atom_id res chain seq x y z
N MET A 1 14.27 -27.02 -3.59
CA MET A 1 14.58 -25.86 -2.73
C MET A 1 13.53 -24.79 -2.99
N ALA A 2 12.68 -24.47 -2.02
CA ALA A 2 11.71 -23.39 -2.17
C ALA A 2 12.45 -22.03 -2.12
N PRO A 3 12.16 -21.08 -3.02
CA PRO A 3 12.79 -19.77 -2.97
C PRO A 3 12.37 -19.04 -1.68
N ILE A 4 13.35 -18.66 -0.88
CA ILE A 4 13.23 -17.78 0.27
C ILE A 4 12.89 -16.38 -0.24
N TRP A 5 11.60 -16.05 -0.30
CA TRP A 5 11.16 -14.70 -0.60
C TRP A 5 11.57 -13.77 0.56
N PRO A 6 12.15 -12.59 0.30
CA PRO A 6 12.53 -11.66 1.35
C PRO A 6 11.29 -11.20 2.12
N LYS A 7 11.30 -11.40 3.44
CA LYS A 7 10.19 -11.15 4.39
C LYS A 7 9.86 -9.66 4.63
N LYS A 8 10.31 -8.76 3.74
CA LYS A 8 10.13 -7.31 3.76
C LYS A 8 10.41 -6.81 2.33
N LEU A 9 9.76 -5.74 1.87
CA LEU A 9 10.31 -4.94 0.76
C LEU A 9 11.57 -4.30 1.33
N CYS A 10 12.68 -5.03 1.30
CA CYS A 10 13.91 -4.58 1.93
C CYS A 10 14.28 -3.24 1.27
N PRO A 11 14.63 -2.19 2.04
CA PRO A 11 15.00 -0.90 1.47
C PRO A 11 16.04 -1.04 0.35
N ASN A 12 16.95 -2.02 0.46
CA ASN A 12 18.00 -2.29 -0.52
C ASN A 12 17.55 -3.04 -1.79
N VAL A 13 16.27 -3.45 -1.89
CA VAL A 13 15.75 -4.20 -3.06
C VAL A 13 15.17 -3.26 -4.11
N VAL A 14 14.59 -2.13 -3.69
CA VAL A 14 13.97 -1.16 -4.60
C VAL A 14 14.63 0.21 -4.56
N ARG A 15 15.59 0.45 -3.65
CA ARG A 15 16.30 1.73 -3.55
C ARG A 15 17.71 1.64 -4.12
N ASP A 16 18.21 2.77 -4.57
CA ASP A 16 19.58 2.93 -5.05
C ASP A 16 20.57 3.28 -3.92
N GLN A 17 21.81 3.61 -4.28
CA GLN A 17 22.86 3.97 -3.31
C GLN A 17 22.60 5.29 -2.59
N ASN A 18 21.75 6.15 -3.15
CA ASN A 18 21.32 7.43 -2.56
C ASN A 18 20.06 7.28 -1.71
N GLY A 19 19.44 6.09 -1.72
CA GLY A 19 18.20 5.80 -1.01
C GLY A 19 16.94 6.11 -1.81
N ASP A 20 17.08 6.48 -3.08
CA ASP A 20 15.98 6.80 -3.98
C ASP A 20 15.33 5.53 -4.53
N VAL A 21 14.00 5.52 -4.59
CA VAL A 21 13.23 4.37 -5.08
C VAL A 21 13.34 4.30 -6.61
N LYS A 22 13.83 3.16 -7.12
CA LYS A 22 13.87 2.86 -8.56
C LYS A 22 12.57 2.20 -9.00
N GLN A 23 11.81 2.91 -9.82
CA GLN A 23 10.52 2.44 -10.34
C GLN A 23 10.64 1.09 -11.07
N GLU A 24 11.69 0.90 -11.87
CA GLU A 24 11.93 -0.36 -12.60
C GLU A 24 12.03 -1.60 -11.70
N LEU A 25 12.54 -1.43 -10.47
CA LEU A 25 12.65 -2.53 -9.50
C LEU A 25 11.29 -2.83 -8.86
N VAL A 26 10.51 -1.78 -8.58
CA VAL A 26 9.14 -1.92 -8.09
C VAL A 26 8.28 -2.65 -9.12
N ASP A 27 8.36 -2.24 -10.39
CA ASP A 27 7.65 -2.85 -11.53
C ASP A 27 7.93 -4.35 -11.67
N LYS A 28 9.15 -4.80 -11.39
CA LYS A 28 9.49 -6.23 -11.42
C LYS A 28 8.84 -7.04 -10.29
N ILE A 29 8.45 -6.39 -9.19
CA ILE A 29 8.05 -7.05 -7.94
C ILE A 29 6.55 -6.96 -7.72
N TRP A 30 5.96 -5.76 -7.84
CA TRP A 30 4.58 -5.51 -7.42
C TRP A 30 3.54 -6.42 -8.11
N PRO A 31 3.66 -6.83 -9.40
CA PRO A 31 2.63 -7.66 -10.04
C PRO A 31 2.46 -9.04 -9.38
N ARG A 32 3.53 -9.55 -8.76
CA ARG A 32 3.55 -10.85 -8.06
C ARG A 32 3.54 -10.71 -6.54
N LEU A 33 3.73 -9.51 -6.02
CA LEU A 33 3.69 -9.25 -4.58
C LEU A 33 2.24 -9.42 -4.08
N ARG A 34 2.05 -10.33 -3.12
CA ARG A 34 0.75 -10.54 -2.45
C ARG A 34 0.82 -10.28 -0.95
N VAL A 35 2.00 -10.49 -0.36
CA VAL A 35 2.23 -10.30 1.08
C VAL A 35 3.44 -9.42 1.28
N LEU A 36 3.23 -8.28 1.92
CA LEU A 36 4.27 -7.40 2.44
C LEU A 36 4.22 -7.46 3.96
N ALA A 37 5.14 -8.21 4.57
CA ALA A 37 5.21 -8.35 6.02
C ALA A 37 6.31 -7.44 6.62
N ARG A 38 6.18 -7.13 7.92
CA ARG A 38 7.14 -6.34 8.70
C ARG A 38 7.53 -5.02 8.00
N SER A 39 6.56 -4.39 7.35
CA SER A 39 6.69 -3.12 6.63
C SER A 39 6.71 -1.94 7.59
N SER A 40 7.56 -0.96 7.27
CA SER A 40 7.48 0.39 7.82
C SER A 40 6.38 1.21 7.12
N PRO A 41 5.95 2.36 7.69
CA PRO A 41 5.07 3.31 7.01
C PRO A 41 5.58 3.68 5.60
N THR A 42 6.88 3.90 5.48
CA THR A 42 7.53 4.26 4.22
C THR A 42 7.46 3.14 3.18
N ASP A 43 7.51 1.87 3.60
CA ASP A 43 7.40 0.73 2.68
C ASP A 43 5.98 0.66 2.08
N LYS A 44 4.95 0.86 2.90
CA LYS A 44 3.55 0.92 2.46
C LYS A 44 3.34 2.06 1.45
N TYR A 45 3.79 3.26 1.80
CA TYR A 45 3.74 4.43 0.90
C TYR A 45 4.47 4.18 -0.42
N THR A 46 5.67 3.61 -0.37
CA THR A 46 6.50 3.32 -1.55
C THR A 46 5.78 2.34 -2.49
N LEU A 47 5.15 1.30 -1.94
CA LEU A 47 4.40 0.34 -2.74
C LEU A 47 3.20 1.00 -3.43
N VAL A 48 2.39 1.77 -2.69
CA VAL A 48 1.21 2.46 -3.24
C VAL A 48 1.62 3.43 -4.34
N LYS A 49 2.61 4.29 -4.06
CA LYS A 49 3.17 5.22 -5.05
C LYS A 49 3.67 4.47 -6.29
N GLY A 50 4.43 3.40 -6.10
CA GLY A 50 5.02 2.64 -7.20
C GLY A 50 4.00 1.90 -8.07
N ILE A 51 2.91 1.38 -7.50
CA ILE A 51 1.81 0.79 -8.29
C ILE A 51 1.11 1.88 -9.10
N ILE A 52 0.80 3.01 -8.48
CA ILE A 52 0.15 4.16 -9.14
C ILE A 52 0.99 4.72 -10.30
N GLU A 53 2.31 4.75 -10.14
CA GLU A 53 3.26 5.26 -11.14
C GLU A 53 3.67 4.20 -12.18
N SER A 54 3.27 2.93 -11.97
CA SER A 54 3.62 1.83 -12.86
C SER A 54 3.00 2.00 -14.24
N LYS A 55 3.77 1.64 -15.27
CA LYS A 55 3.36 1.67 -16.69
C LYS A 55 3.32 0.28 -17.32
N LEU A 56 3.26 -0.78 -16.51
CA LEU A 56 3.24 -2.14 -17.02
C LEU A 56 1.92 -2.50 -17.70
N SER A 57 0.82 -1.91 -17.23
CA SER A 57 -0.51 -2.06 -17.82
C SER A 57 -0.75 -0.97 -18.87
N ALA A 58 -1.57 -1.27 -19.88
CA ALA A 58 -1.96 -0.29 -20.90
C ALA A 58 -2.70 0.91 -20.29
N ASN A 59 -3.43 0.67 -19.20
CA ASN A 59 -4.09 1.67 -18.38
C ASN A 59 -3.36 1.80 -17.03
N ARG A 60 -3.48 2.97 -16.40
CA ARG A 60 -2.99 3.21 -15.04
C ARG A 60 -3.76 2.34 -14.04
N GLU A 61 -3.06 1.74 -13.10
CA GLU A 61 -3.66 1.03 -11.97
C GLU A 61 -4.29 2.01 -10.98
N VAL A 62 -5.53 1.73 -10.58
CA VAL A 62 -6.25 2.48 -9.55
C VAL A 62 -6.12 1.73 -8.23
N VAL A 63 -5.56 2.39 -7.21
CA VAL A 63 -5.17 1.72 -5.96
C VAL A 63 -6.07 2.15 -4.81
N ALA A 64 -6.76 1.16 -4.24
CA ALA A 64 -7.43 1.30 -2.95
C ALA A 64 -6.52 0.81 -1.82
N VAL A 65 -6.46 1.56 -0.71
CA VAL A 65 -5.69 1.20 0.49
C VAL A 65 -6.62 1.21 1.69
N THR A 66 -6.49 0.21 2.56
CA THR A 66 -7.17 0.18 3.86
C THR A 66 -6.16 0.21 4.99
N GLY A 67 -6.47 0.93 6.06
CA GLY A 67 -5.62 1.07 7.23
C GLY A 67 -6.37 1.60 8.44
N ASP A 68 -5.88 1.27 9.62
CA ASP A 68 -6.47 1.62 10.92
C ASP A 68 -5.47 2.39 11.80
N GLY A 69 -4.18 2.24 11.54
CA GLY A 69 -3.12 2.85 12.33
C GLY A 69 -2.66 4.22 11.83
N THR A 70 -2.05 5.00 12.72
CA THR A 70 -1.38 6.27 12.40
C THR A 70 -0.30 6.11 11.32
N ASN A 71 0.34 4.94 11.29
CA ASN A 71 1.36 4.54 10.32
C ASN A 71 0.84 4.40 8.88
N ASP A 72 -0.49 4.30 8.70
CA ASP A 72 -1.11 4.13 7.39
C ASP A 72 -1.46 5.46 6.73
N GLY A 73 -1.48 6.56 7.49
CA GLY A 73 -1.91 7.89 7.02
C GLY A 73 -1.27 8.33 5.69
N PRO A 74 0.06 8.28 5.52
CA PRO A 74 0.68 8.65 4.25
C PRO A 74 0.26 7.76 3.07
N ALA A 75 0.08 6.45 3.30
CA ALA A 75 -0.30 5.51 2.27
C ALA A 75 -1.79 5.65 1.90
N LEU A 76 -2.66 5.85 2.90
CA LEU A 76 -4.07 6.17 2.72
C LEU A 76 -4.24 7.44 1.88
N LYS A 77 -3.50 8.50 2.21
CA LYS A 77 -3.59 9.78 1.49
C LYS A 77 -3.03 9.73 0.06
N LYS A 78 -2.11 8.80 -0.20
CA LYS A 78 -1.50 8.63 -1.52
C LYS A 78 -2.32 7.74 -2.45
N ALA A 79 -3.17 6.87 -1.89
CA ALA A 79 -4.06 6.00 -2.64
C ALA A 79 -5.03 6.81 -3.50
N ASP A 80 -5.61 6.17 -4.52
CA ASP A 80 -6.73 6.77 -5.25
C ASP A 80 -8.00 6.79 -4.39
N VAL A 81 -8.17 5.77 -3.54
CA VAL A 81 -9.23 5.69 -2.52
C VAL A 81 -8.67 5.09 -1.23
N GLY A 82 -8.71 5.84 -0.14
CA GLY A 82 -8.34 5.39 1.21
C GLY A 82 -9.55 4.96 2.04
N PHE A 83 -9.45 3.80 2.70
CA PHE A 83 -10.45 3.27 3.62
C PHE A 83 -9.92 3.21 5.05
N ALA A 84 -10.58 3.87 5.99
CA ALA A 84 -10.31 3.72 7.42
C ALA A 84 -11.34 2.85 8.13
N MET A 85 -10.88 2.15 9.18
CA MET A 85 -11.76 1.43 10.10
C MET A 85 -12.46 2.42 11.04
N GLY A 86 -13.79 2.33 11.18
CA GLY A 86 -14.60 3.23 11.98
C GLY A 86 -14.51 2.96 13.48
N ILE A 87 -14.44 1.68 13.87
CA ILE A 87 -14.40 1.27 15.29
C ILE A 87 -12.95 1.19 15.77
N ALA A 88 -12.11 0.39 15.11
CA ALA A 88 -10.72 0.16 15.50
C ALA A 88 -9.74 1.23 14.98
N GLY A 89 -10.14 2.02 13.98
CA GLY A 89 -9.25 2.99 13.37
C GLY A 89 -8.96 4.19 14.27
N THR A 90 -7.70 4.60 14.26
CA THR A 90 -7.23 5.84 14.87
C THR A 90 -7.81 7.05 14.14
N ASP A 91 -7.95 8.18 14.85
CA ASP A 91 -8.48 9.41 14.25
C ASP A 91 -7.60 9.91 13.09
N VAL A 92 -6.28 9.74 13.21
CA VAL A 92 -5.33 10.05 12.12
C VAL A 92 -5.62 9.22 10.86
N ALA A 93 -5.95 7.92 11.00
CA ALA A 93 -6.29 7.09 9.85
C ALA A 93 -7.62 7.53 9.23
N LYS A 94 -8.63 7.85 10.04
CA LYS A 94 -9.94 8.33 9.59
C LYS A 94 -9.83 9.66 8.84
N GLU A 95 -9.07 10.61 9.36
CA GLU A 95 -8.80 11.91 8.71
C GLU A 95 -8.01 11.77 7.41
N ALA A 96 -7.11 10.79 7.32
CA ALA A 96 -6.31 10.54 6.12
C ALA A 96 -7.09 9.79 5.02
N SER A 97 -8.20 9.12 5.37
CA SER A 97 -9.01 8.31 4.46
C SER A 97 -10.10 9.11 3.73
N ASP A 98 -10.59 8.57 2.62
CA ASP A 98 -11.72 9.12 1.87
C ASP A 98 -13.05 8.50 2.31
N ILE A 99 -13.03 7.25 2.78
CA ILE A 99 -14.19 6.47 3.22
C ILE A 99 -13.91 5.83 4.57
N ILE A 100 -14.88 5.91 5.49
CA ILE A 100 -14.81 5.25 6.81
C ILE A 100 -15.79 4.07 6.83
N LEU A 101 -15.29 2.87 7.12
CA LEU A 101 -16.09 1.67 7.31
C LEU A 101 -16.70 1.68 8.71
N THR A 102 -18.00 1.87 8.83
CA THR A 102 -18.67 1.99 10.14
C THR A 102 -18.81 0.66 10.88
N ASP A 103 -18.67 -0.46 10.18
CA ASP A 103 -18.84 -1.83 10.69
C ASP A 103 -17.54 -2.63 10.79
N ASP A 104 -16.40 -2.02 10.43
CA ASP A 104 -15.08 -2.64 10.45
C ASP A 104 -14.99 -3.98 9.68
N ASN A 105 -15.77 -4.11 8.60
CA ASN A 105 -15.85 -5.34 7.83
C ASN A 105 -15.26 -5.18 6.42
N PHE A 106 -14.24 -5.97 6.08
CA PHE A 106 -13.68 -5.97 4.72
C PHE A 106 -14.69 -6.35 3.63
N THR A 107 -15.74 -7.11 3.95
CA THR A 107 -16.81 -7.42 2.99
C THR A 107 -17.59 -6.16 2.55
N SER A 108 -17.59 -5.10 3.37
CA SER A 108 -18.21 -3.83 3.03
C SER A 108 -17.44 -3.07 1.94
N ILE A 109 -16.13 -3.31 1.80
CA ILE A 109 -15.35 -2.79 0.66
C ILE A 109 -15.84 -3.43 -0.65
N VAL A 110 -16.09 -4.74 -0.65
CA VAL A 110 -16.59 -5.46 -1.85
C VAL A 110 -17.97 -4.95 -2.26
N LYS A 111 -18.82 -4.55 -1.30
CA LYS A 111 -20.14 -3.96 -1.60
C LYS A 111 -20.06 -2.54 -2.18
N ALA A 112 -18.96 -1.83 -1.94
CA ALA A 112 -18.76 -0.46 -2.41
C ALA A 112 -18.22 -0.40 -3.86
N VAL A 113 -17.76 -1.53 -4.40
CA VAL A 113 -17.28 -1.71 -5.78
C VAL A 113 -18.36 -2.36 -6.62
#